data_AF-A0A1B9L5Y8-F1
#
_entry.id   AF-A0A1B9L5Y8-F1
#
_cell.length_a   1.000
_cell.length_b   1.000
_cell.length_c   1.000
_cell.angle_alpha   90.00
_cell.angle_beta   90.00
_cell.angle_gamma   90.00
#
_symmetry.space_group_name_H-M   'P 1'
#
loop_
_entity.id
_entity.type
_entity.pdbx_description
1 polymer ?
#
loop_
_entity_poly.entity_id
_entity_poly.type
_entity_poly.pdbx_seq_one_letter_code
_entity_poly.pdbx_strand_id
1 'polypeptide(L)'
;MKKFLELLNKQGIKYLIEDNKITVDGNLNLRNKGIKALPENLFVNGDLILTHTKIEALPKNFSVSGDLDLTNTEIKKLPENILIGGYLYLTNTEIKALPKNFSISGSLNLAKTKITALPENLSVQGDLNLTVTNIKMLPENLSVGGSLYLGFTEIEALSEHFSIKGDLDLKFTKMTRLPEYLSVDGHLNIESTEIQVLPETLSVGRGIYLDIDQIQNIAYRKTGEDNSQTIFACWANGAFAIQATDFFGTLADFEKMVDENYSEENAIQYKKMANECIKELTTKLNKPSSIVN
;
A
#
# COMPACT_ATOMS: atom_id res chain seq x y z
N MET A 1 31.30 12.58 -17.72
CA MET A 1 30.88 12.43 -19.12
C MET A 1 31.55 11.25 -19.83
N LYS A 2 32.84 11.31 -20.19
CA LYS A 2 33.52 10.27 -21.01
C LYS A 2 33.29 8.82 -20.56
N LYS A 3 33.54 8.51 -19.27
CA LYS A 3 33.32 7.18 -18.68
C LYS A 3 31.86 6.68 -18.77
N PHE A 4 30.89 7.60 -18.73
CA PHE A 4 29.47 7.25 -18.84
C PHE A 4 29.13 6.87 -20.28
N LEU A 5 29.60 7.63 -21.28
CA LEU A 5 29.39 7.30 -22.69
C LEU A 5 30.08 5.99 -23.09
N GLU A 6 31.29 5.74 -22.58
CA GLU A 6 31.98 4.45 -22.76
C GLU A 6 31.15 3.27 -22.21
N LEU A 7 30.46 3.46 -21.09
CA LEU A 7 29.56 2.46 -20.53
C LEU A 7 28.36 2.21 -21.45
N LEU A 8 27.71 3.27 -21.94
CA LEU A 8 26.58 3.16 -22.86
C LEU A 8 26.98 2.40 -24.14
N ASN A 9 28.11 2.78 -24.74
CA ASN A 9 28.66 2.10 -25.93
C ASN A 9 28.93 0.62 -25.66
N LYS A 10 29.55 0.29 -24.51
CA LYS A 10 29.84 -1.10 -24.12
C LYS A 10 28.56 -1.93 -23.94
N GLN A 11 27.48 -1.31 -23.50
CA GLN A 11 26.18 -1.96 -23.32
C GLN A 11 25.31 -1.94 -24.58
N GLY A 12 25.80 -1.37 -25.69
CA GLY A 12 25.00 -1.24 -26.92
C GLY A 12 23.78 -0.32 -26.76
N ILE A 13 23.80 0.57 -25.77
CA ILE A 13 22.69 1.49 -25.51
C ILE A 13 22.74 2.60 -26.54
N LYS A 14 21.62 2.81 -27.24
CA LYS A 14 21.46 3.91 -28.19
C LYS A 14 21.26 5.21 -27.42
N TYR A 15 22.02 6.22 -27.79
CA TYR A 15 21.85 7.57 -27.25
C TYR A 15 22.18 8.62 -28.31
N LEU A 16 21.69 9.83 -28.07
CA LEU A 16 21.92 11.02 -28.88
C LEU A 16 22.52 12.11 -28.00
N ILE A 17 23.45 12.88 -28.56
CA ILE A 17 24.00 14.08 -27.90
C ILE A 17 23.77 15.28 -28.80
N GLU A 18 22.95 16.21 -28.35
CA GLU A 18 22.61 17.46 -29.04
C GLU A 18 22.54 18.58 -27.99
N ASP A 19 23.11 19.76 -28.25
CA ASP A 19 23.04 20.93 -27.35
C ASP A 19 23.36 20.63 -25.86
N ASN A 20 24.40 19.84 -25.60
CA ASN A 20 24.80 19.35 -24.26
C ASN A 20 23.74 18.51 -23.53
N LYS A 21 22.73 18.00 -24.24
CA LYS A 21 21.73 17.05 -23.77
C LYS A 21 22.15 15.64 -24.16
N ILE A 22 22.11 14.69 -23.22
CA ILE A 22 22.25 13.26 -23.51
C ILE A 22 20.87 12.65 -23.44
N THR A 23 20.40 12.11 -24.57
CA THR A 23 19.12 11.39 -24.63
C THR A 23 19.38 9.92 -24.83
N VAL A 24 18.95 9.07 -23.90
CA VAL A 24 18.98 7.61 -24.04
C VAL A 24 17.65 7.15 -24.63
N ASP A 25 17.74 6.44 -25.75
CA ASP A 25 16.57 5.91 -26.46
C ASP A 25 16.14 4.57 -25.82
N GLY A 26 15.13 4.65 -24.96
CA GLY A 26 14.61 3.51 -24.19
C GLY A 26 15.18 3.37 -22.78
N ASN A 27 15.23 2.13 -22.29
CA ASN A 27 15.57 1.82 -20.90
C ASN A 27 17.09 1.84 -20.65
N LEU A 28 17.49 2.36 -19.49
CA LEU A 28 18.87 2.41 -19.02
C LEU A 28 19.01 1.61 -17.71
N ASN A 29 19.66 0.45 -17.78
CA ASN A 29 19.93 -0.38 -16.61
C ASN A 29 21.40 -0.26 -16.16
N LEU A 30 21.58 0.40 -15.01
CA LEU A 30 22.86 0.64 -14.34
C LEU A 30 22.98 -0.10 -13.00
N ARG A 31 22.10 -1.08 -12.75
CA ARG A 31 22.09 -1.88 -11.52
C ARG A 31 23.47 -2.47 -11.21
N ASN A 32 23.85 -2.45 -9.93
CA ASN A 32 25.11 -3.02 -9.41
C ASN A 32 26.39 -2.43 -10.06
N LYS A 33 26.30 -1.31 -10.77
CA LYS A 33 27.49 -0.64 -11.33
C LYS A 33 28.09 0.31 -10.30
N GLY A 34 29.41 0.53 -10.38
CA GLY A 34 30.13 1.52 -9.57
C GLY A 34 29.82 2.98 -9.91
N ILE A 35 28.58 3.27 -10.31
CA ILE A 35 28.09 4.62 -10.62
C ILE A 35 27.95 5.38 -9.31
N LYS A 36 28.61 6.55 -9.25
CA LYS A 36 28.53 7.49 -8.13
C LYS A 36 27.81 8.79 -8.50
N ALA A 37 27.73 9.09 -9.79
CA ALA A 37 27.08 10.28 -10.32
C ALA A 37 26.62 10.01 -11.75
N LEU A 38 25.51 10.64 -12.11
CA LEU A 38 25.03 10.75 -13.48
C LEU A 38 25.55 12.06 -14.10
N PRO A 39 25.71 12.14 -15.43
CA PRO A 39 25.99 13.42 -16.08
C PRO A 39 24.79 14.38 -15.94
N GLU A 40 25.08 15.68 -15.90
CA GLU A 40 24.05 16.72 -16.08
C GLU A 40 23.39 16.59 -17.45
N ASN A 41 22.14 17.06 -17.55
CA ASN A 41 21.32 17.03 -18.77
C ASN A 41 21.15 15.60 -19.33
N LEU A 42 20.94 14.61 -18.47
CA LEU A 42 20.60 13.24 -18.85
C LEU A 42 19.08 13.08 -18.93
N PHE A 43 18.60 12.60 -20.08
CA PHE A 43 17.20 12.33 -20.36
C PHE A 43 17.07 10.88 -20.79
N VAL A 44 16.24 10.10 -20.09
CA VAL A 44 15.99 8.69 -20.40
C VAL A 44 14.55 8.54 -20.89
N ASN A 45 14.36 8.11 -22.13
CA ASN A 45 13.03 7.99 -22.74
C ASN A 45 12.23 6.76 -22.24
N GLY A 46 12.89 5.83 -21.57
CA GLY A 46 12.25 4.71 -20.87
C GLY A 46 12.58 4.71 -19.38
N ASP A 47 12.78 3.53 -18.82
CA ASP A 47 13.06 3.33 -17.39
C ASP A 47 14.54 3.56 -17.06
N LEU A 48 14.83 4.08 -15.87
CA LEU A 48 16.18 4.18 -15.31
C LEU A 48 16.30 3.33 -14.04
N ILE A 49 17.13 2.29 -14.11
CA ILE A 49 17.39 1.39 -12.99
C ILE A 49 18.79 1.66 -12.42
N LEU A 50 18.84 2.19 -11.19
CA LEU A 50 20.05 2.52 -10.44
C LEU A 50 20.23 1.67 -9.18
N THR A 51 19.45 0.58 -9.04
CA THR A 51 19.47 -0.28 -7.86
C THR A 51 20.89 -0.68 -7.46
N HIS A 52 21.22 -0.59 -6.16
CA HIS A 52 22.55 -0.98 -5.62
C HIS A 52 23.75 -0.26 -6.25
N THR A 53 23.56 0.98 -6.69
CA THR A 53 24.66 1.88 -7.06
C THR A 53 25.06 2.78 -5.88
N LYS A 54 26.20 3.45 -5.99
CA LYS A 54 26.70 4.38 -4.97
C LYS A 54 26.33 5.83 -5.28
N ILE A 55 25.20 6.04 -5.93
CA ILE A 55 24.74 7.37 -6.30
C ILE A 55 24.23 8.10 -5.04
N GLU A 56 24.76 9.30 -4.79
CA GLU A 56 24.38 10.11 -3.62
C GLU A 56 23.44 11.28 -3.98
N ALA A 57 23.43 11.68 -5.26
CA ALA A 57 22.62 12.76 -5.79
C ALA A 57 22.28 12.54 -7.27
N LEU A 58 21.08 12.99 -7.66
CA LEU A 58 20.70 13.13 -9.06
C LEU A 58 21.13 14.50 -9.61
N PRO A 59 21.36 14.61 -10.93
CA PRO A 59 21.63 15.91 -11.56
C PRO A 59 20.44 16.85 -11.42
N LYS A 60 20.67 18.17 -11.50
CA LYS A 60 19.58 19.14 -11.40
C LYS A 60 18.65 19.08 -12.61
N ASN A 61 19.25 18.94 -13.81
CA ASN A 61 18.54 18.83 -15.07
C ASN A 61 18.54 17.37 -15.50
N PHE A 62 17.47 16.66 -15.15
CA PHE A 62 17.36 15.22 -15.32
C PHE A 62 15.88 14.83 -15.45
N SER A 63 15.57 13.93 -16.37
CA SER A 63 14.22 13.38 -16.49
C SER A 63 14.23 11.91 -16.93
N VAL A 64 13.19 11.20 -16.49
CA VAL A 64 12.91 9.81 -16.88
C VAL A 64 11.47 9.74 -17.32
N SER A 65 11.22 9.32 -18.56
CA SER A 65 9.85 9.21 -19.07
C SER A 65 9.13 7.95 -18.56
N GLY A 66 9.87 6.91 -18.17
CA GLY A 66 9.35 5.71 -17.52
C GLY A 66 9.59 5.71 -16.01
N ASP A 67 9.89 4.54 -15.47
CA ASP A 67 10.14 4.30 -14.05
C ASP A 67 11.55 4.70 -13.62
N LEU A 68 11.68 5.21 -12.39
CA LEU A 68 12.97 5.47 -11.74
C LEU A 68 13.15 4.58 -10.50
N ASP A 69 14.08 3.64 -10.57
CA ASP A 69 14.43 2.76 -9.46
C ASP A 69 15.78 3.15 -8.82
N LEU A 70 15.70 3.74 -7.63
CA LEU A 70 16.82 4.15 -6.76
C LEU A 70 16.97 3.25 -5.52
N THR A 71 16.33 2.09 -5.52
CA THR A 71 16.33 1.17 -4.38
C THR A 71 17.75 0.78 -3.96
N ASN A 72 18.03 0.80 -2.65
CA ASN A 72 19.35 0.51 -2.08
C ASN A 72 20.48 1.41 -2.64
N THR A 73 20.22 2.69 -2.84
CA THR A 73 21.23 3.70 -3.17
C THR A 73 21.49 4.63 -1.99
N GLU A 74 22.56 5.43 -2.07
CA GLU A 74 22.95 6.38 -1.03
C GLU A 74 22.29 7.77 -1.21
N ILE A 75 21.23 7.85 -2.02
CA ILE A 75 20.56 9.12 -2.32
C ILE A 75 19.91 9.71 -1.06
N LYS A 76 20.18 11.00 -0.82
CA LYS A 76 19.71 11.73 0.38
C LYS A 76 18.60 12.73 0.09
N LYS A 77 18.50 13.20 -1.15
CA LYS A 77 17.52 14.21 -1.60
C LYS A 77 17.17 14.02 -3.07
N LEU A 78 15.94 14.36 -3.44
CA LEU A 78 15.52 14.53 -4.83
C LEU A 78 15.72 16.00 -5.28
N PRO A 79 15.96 16.25 -6.57
CA PRO A 79 15.87 17.59 -7.16
C PRO A 79 14.44 18.16 -7.03
N GLU A 80 14.31 19.48 -6.86
CA GLU A 80 13.01 20.16 -6.67
C GLU A 80 12.02 19.95 -7.83
N ASN A 81 12.52 19.96 -9.07
CA ASN A 81 11.71 19.85 -10.29
C ASN A 81 11.93 18.51 -11.01
N ILE A 82 12.13 17.43 -10.26
CA ILE A 82 12.31 16.10 -10.85
C ILE A 82 11.07 15.68 -11.64
N LEU A 83 11.26 15.20 -12.87
CA LEU A 83 10.20 14.71 -13.74
C LEU A 83 10.38 13.20 -13.96
N ILE A 84 9.39 12.43 -13.52
CA ILE A 84 9.31 10.97 -13.66
C ILE A 84 7.92 10.66 -14.24
N GLY A 85 7.87 9.98 -15.39
CA GLY A 85 6.59 9.66 -16.03
C GLY A 85 5.91 8.41 -15.46
N GLY A 86 6.68 7.48 -14.89
CA GLY A 86 6.21 6.25 -14.28
C GLY A 86 6.31 6.22 -12.76
N TYR A 87 6.75 5.08 -12.24
CA TYR A 87 6.89 4.79 -10.81
C TYR A 87 8.22 5.30 -10.24
N LEU A 88 8.22 5.66 -8.95
CA LEU A 88 9.43 6.02 -8.22
C LEU A 88 9.68 5.07 -7.06
N TYR A 89 10.80 4.37 -7.11
CA TYR A 89 11.24 3.46 -6.04
C TYR A 89 12.44 4.06 -5.30
N LEU A 90 12.24 4.34 -4.01
CA LEU A 90 13.24 4.90 -3.09
C LEU A 90 13.50 3.97 -1.91
N THR A 91 13.13 2.70 -2.02
CA THR A 91 13.22 1.72 -0.94
C THR A 91 14.64 1.65 -0.38
N ASN A 92 14.75 1.71 0.95
CA ASN A 92 16.04 1.64 1.66
C ASN A 92 17.06 2.68 1.17
N THR A 93 16.61 3.93 1.00
CA THR A 93 17.48 5.09 0.73
C THR A 93 17.55 6.02 1.94
N GLU A 94 18.45 7.00 1.88
CA GLU A 94 18.70 7.98 2.95
C GLU A 94 17.79 9.22 2.86
N ILE A 95 16.72 9.15 2.06
CA ILE A 95 15.74 10.22 1.89
C ILE A 95 15.06 10.53 3.23
N LYS A 96 15.04 11.83 3.58
CA LYS A 96 14.40 12.36 4.80
C LYS A 96 13.18 13.24 4.52
N ALA A 97 13.09 13.78 3.30
CA ALA A 97 12.00 14.65 2.86
C ALA A 97 11.88 14.58 1.34
N LEU A 98 10.66 14.76 0.85
CA LEU A 98 10.37 15.01 -0.56
C LEU A 98 10.41 16.52 -0.86
N PRO A 99 10.59 16.93 -2.13
CA PRO A 99 10.39 18.31 -2.56
C PRO A 99 9.00 18.84 -2.16
N LYS A 100 8.90 20.15 -1.89
CA LYS A 100 7.67 20.76 -1.37
C LYS A 100 6.46 20.57 -2.30
N ASN A 101 6.68 20.64 -3.60
CA ASN A 101 5.64 20.52 -4.62
C ASN A 101 5.73 19.18 -5.38
N PHE A 102 6.21 18.13 -4.71
CA PHE A 102 6.37 16.82 -5.33
C PHE A 102 5.01 16.19 -5.64
N SER A 103 4.86 15.71 -6.87
CA SER A 103 3.71 14.93 -7.33
C SER A 103 4.19 13.85 -8.30
N ILE A 104 3.48 12.73 -8.38
CA ILE A 104 3.83 11.64 -9.30
C ILE A 104 2.57 10.98 -9.89
N SER A 105 2.60 10.72 -11.19
CA SER A 105 1.51 10.04 -11.94
C SER A 105 1.49 8.53 -11.75
N GLY A 106 2.59 7.96 -11.26
CA GLY A 106 2.71 6.56 -10.89
C GLY A 106 2.60 6.33 -9.38
N SER A 107 2.95 5.12 -8.96
CA SER A 107 3.16 4.74 -7.56
C SER A 107 4.48 5.29 -7.00
N LEU A 108 4.50 5.53 -5.68
CA LEU A 108 5.64 6.00 -4.92
C LEU A 108 5.98 5.00 -3.81
N ASN A 109 7.19 4.44 -3.86
CA ASN A 109 7.69 3.54 -2.81
C ASN A 109 8.79 4.20 -1.99
N LEU A 110 8.47 4.53 -0.74
CA LEU A 110 9.35 5.12 0.27
C LEU A 110 9.67 4.15 1.41
N ALA A 111 9.41 2.86 1.23
CA ALA A 111 9.61 1.87 2.28
C ALA A 111 11.04 1.89 2.82
N LYS A 112 11.20 1.78 4.15
CA LYS A 112 12.51 1.78 4.83
C LYS A 112 13.37 3.03 4.57
N THR A 113 12.77 4.15 4.17
CA THR A 113 13.46 5.44 4.13
C THR A 113 13.43 6.12 5.50
N LYS A 114 14.18 7.22 5.65
CA LYS A 114 14.23 8.04 6.88
C LYS A 114 13.21 9.19 6.87
N ILE A 115 12.17 9.09 6.05
CA ILE A 115 11.14 10.12 5.94
C ILE A 115 10.33 10.20 7.25
N THR A 116 10.02 11.43 7.66
CA THR A 116 9.30 11.75 8.92
C THR A 116 8.06 12.60 8.70
N ALA A 117 7.94 13.24 7.54
CA ALA A 117 6.77 13.99 7.13
C ALA A 117 6.65 13.98 5.59
N LEU A 118 5.41 14.09 5.10
CA LEU A 118 5.10 14.24 3.68
C LEU A 118 4.80 15.72 3.36
N PRO A 119 4.99 16.17 2.11
CA PRO A 119 4.52 17.47 1.67
C PRO A 119 3.00 17.62 1.87
N GLU A 120 2.53 18.81 2.25
CA GLU A 120 1.11 19.06 2.57
C GLU A 120 0.15 18.66 1.45
N ASN A 121 0.52 18.88 0.19
CA ASN A 121 -0.31 18.62 -0.99
C ASN A 121 0.26 17.47 -1.85
N LEU A 122 0.87 16.47 -1.21
CA LEU A 122 1.41 15.32 -1.94
C LEU A 122 0.28 14.61 -2.71
N SER A 123 0.45 14.48 -4.02
CA SER A 123 -0.42 13.67 -4.88
C SER A 123 0.35 12.52 -5.51
N VAL A 124 -0.15 11.31 -5.29
CA VAL A 124 0.31 10.06 -5.86
C VAL A 124 -0.89 9.43 -6.57
N GLN A 125 -0.85 9.33 -7.90
CA GLN A 125 -1.97 8.76 -8.65
C GLN A 125 -2.07 7.24 -8.52
N GLY A 126 -0.93 6.57 -8.28
CA GLY A 126 -0.88 5.13 -7.96
C GLY A 126 -0.87 4.86 -6.46
N ASP A 127 -0.13 3.83 -6.07
CA ASP A 127 0.02 3.40 -4.68
C ASP A 127 1.08 4.22 -3.94
N LEU A 128 0.89 4.40 -2.63
CA LEU A 128 1.88 4.99 -1.73
C LEU A 128 2.33 3.97 -0.68
N ASN A 129 3.61 3.61 -0.71
CA ASN A 129 4.21 2.72 0.27
C ASN A 129 5.13 3.49 1.22
N LEU A 130 4.77 3.51 2.51
CA LEU A 130 5.49 4.14 3.62
C LEU A 130 5.92 3.10 4.68
N THR A 131 5.89 1.81 4.35
CA THR A 131 6.18 0.73 5.30
C THR A 131 7.57 0.89 5.92
N VAL A 132 7.66 0.74 7.25
CA VAL A 132 8.91 0.89 8.03
C VAL A 132 9.53 2.29 7.89
N THR A 133 8.72 3.34 7.83
CA THR A 133 9.16 4.74 7.93
C THR A 133 8.81 5.32 9.29
N ASN A 134 9.37 6.49 9.63
CA ASN A 134 9.11 7.17 10.90
C ASN A 134 7.95 8.17 10.80
N ILE A 135 7.00 7.94 9.89
CA ILE A 135 5.81 8.77 9.72
C ILE A 135 4.91 8.60 10.94
N LYS A 136 4.45 9.72 11.50
CA LYS A 136 3.53 9.79 12.65
C LYS A 136 2.15 10.31 12.30
N MET A 137 2.06 11.08 11.22
CA MET A 137 0.83 11.68 10.74
C MET A 137 0.88 11.83 9.23
N LEU A 138 -0.30 11.76 8.60
CA LEU A 138 -0.48 12.10 7.19
C LEU A 138 -0.92 13.56 7.06
N PRO A 139 -0.54 14.26 5.99
CA PRO A 139 -1.04 15.61 5.74
C PRO A 139 -2.53 15.56 5.36
N GLU A 140 -3.28 16.61 5.72
CA GLU A 140 -4.73 16.69 5.51
C GLU A 140 -5.13 16.58 4.03
N ASN A 141 -4.31 17.15 3.13
CA ASN A 141 -4.57 17.16 1.69
C ASN A 141 -3.80 16.06 0.93
N LEU A 142 -3.40 14.97 1.62
CA LEU A 142 -2.81 13.80 0.96
C LEU A 142 -3.81 13.21 -0.04
N SER A 143 -3.37 13.00 -1.28
CA SER A 143 -4.15 12.30 -2.30
C SER A 143 -3.39 11.08 -2.80
N VAL A 144 -3.98 9.90 -2.62
CA VAL A 144 -3.48 8.61 -3.11
C VAL A 144 -4.58 7.97 -3.96
N GLY A 145 -4.27 7.67 -5.21
CA GLY A 145 -5.25 7.10 -6.15
C GLY A 145 -5.41 5.58 -6.04
N GLY A 146 -4.39 4.88 -5.54
CA GLY A 146 -4.38 3.44 -5.30
C GLY A 146 -4.38 3.07 -3.82
N SER A 147 -3.55 2.10 -3.45
CA SER A 147 -3.40 1.57 -2.09
C SER A 147 -2.44 2.41 -1.24
N LEU A 148 -2.64 2.38 0.08
CA LEU A 148 -1.78 3.03 1.07
C LEU A 148 -1.22 2.01 2.07
N TYR A 149 0.11 1.88 2.09
CA TYR A 149 0.82 0.97 2.99
C TYR A 149 1.54 1.73 4.09
N LEU A 150 1.09 1.57 5.33
CA LEU A 150 1.60 2.22 6.55
C LEU A 150 2.15 1.20 7.55
N GLY A 151 2.29 -0.07 7.15
CA GLY A 151 2.75 -1.11 8.06
C GLY A 151 4.09 -0.76 8.74
N PHE A 152 4.21 -1.04 10.04
CA PHE A 152 5.40 -0.72 10.85
C PHE A 152 5.78 0.77 10.88
N THR A 153 4.83 1.69 10.66
CA THR A 153 5.05 3.12 10.90
C THR A 153 4.71 3.51 12.34
N GLU A 154 5.04 4.74 12.73
CA GLU A 154 4.67 5.31 14.02
C GLU A 154 3.32 6.05 13.98
N ILE A 155 2.47 5.77 12.98
CA ILE A 155 1.18 6.44 12.86
C ILE A 155 0.25 6.03 14.02
N GLU A 156 -0.41 7.03 14.61
CA GLU A 156 -1.29 6.85 15.77
C GLU A 156 -2.75 7.20 15.45
N ALA A 157 -2.99 7.98 14.40
CA ALA A 157 -4.33 8.38 13.97
C ALA A 157 -4.40 8.69 12.46
N LEU A 158 -5.60 8.51 11.92
CA LEU A 158 -6.02 9.02 10.61
C LEU A 158 -7.17 10.03 10.83
N SER A 159 -7.50 10.81 9.80
CA SER A 159 -8.65 11.72 9.86
C SER A 159 -9.97 10.95 9.99
N GLU A 160 -10.96 11.53 10.67
CA GLU A 160 -12.25 10.85 10.96
C GLU A 160 -13.03 10.42 9.69
N HIS A 161 -12.80 11.10 8.56
CA HIS A 161 -13.39 10.81 7.24
C HIS A 161 -12.38 10.27 6.24
N PHE A 162 -11.39 9.49 6.71
CA PHE A 162 -10.36 8.94 5.84
C PHE A 162 -10.95 7.95 4.82
N SER A 163 -10.59 8.12 3.55
CA SER A 163 -11.03 7.25 2.45
C SER A 163 -9.86 6.91 1.53
N ILE A 164 -9.81 5.65 1.08
CA ILE A 164 -8.84 5.16 0.11
C ILE A 164 -9.51 4.21 -0.89
N LYS A 165 -9.13 4.33 -2.17
CA LYS A 165 -9.69 3.52 -3.27
C LYS A 165 -9.06 2.13 -3.40
N GLY A 166 -7.87 1.95 -2.86
CA GLY A 166 -7.16 0.69 -2.84
C GLY A 166 -7.25 0.00 -1.49
N ASP A 167 -6.21 -0.77 -1.19
CA ASP A 167 -6.01 -1.39 0.11
C ASP A 167 -5.46 -0.37 1.13
N LEU A 168 -5.76 -0.58 2.40
CA LEU A 168 -5.18 0.13 3.53
C LEU A 168 -4.46 -0.86 4.45
N ASP A 169 -3.14 -0.75 4.53
CA ASP A 169 -2.33 -1.58 5.44
C ASP A 169 -1.82 -0.76 6.63
N LEU A 170 -2.36 -1.05 7.82
CA LEU A 170 -2.02 -0.47 9.11
C LEU A 170 -1.30 -1.46 10.03
N LYS A 171 -0.81 -2.58 9.50
CA LYS A 171 -0.22 -3.67 10.27
C LYS A 171 0.95 -3.19 11.13
N PHE A 172 1.04 -3.60 12.40
CA PHE A 172 2.11 -3.16 13.32
C PHE A 172 2.22 -1.64 13.54
N THR A 173 1.15 -0.88 13.32
CA THR A 173 1.10 0.53 13.72
C THR A 173 0.72 0.68 15.19
N LYS A 174 0.87 1.89 15.74
CA LYS A 174 0.49 2.21 17.13
C LYS A 174 -0.98 2.62 17.26
N MET A 175 -1.80 2.35 16.24
CA MET A 175 -3.20 2.73 16.25
C MET A 175 -3.97 1.94 17.31
N THR A 176 -4.77 2.67 18.09
CA THR A 176 -5.64 2.13 19.14
C THR A 176 -7.13 2.12 18.74
N ARG A 177 -7.49 2.89 17.70
CA ARG A 177 -8.84 2.94 17.13
C ARG A 177 -8.79 3.26 15.65
N LEU A 178 -9.77 2.77 14.89
CA LEU A 178 -10.03 3.24 13.54
C LEU A 178 -10.82 4.55 13.56
N PRO A 179 -10.74 5.39 12.50
CA PRO A 179 -11.63 6.52 12.29
C PRO A 179 -13.10 6.09 12.19
N GLU A 180 -14.03 6.90 12.68
CA GLU A 180 -15.46 6.55 12.63
C GLU A 180 -15.92 6.30 11.18
N TYR A 181 -15.66 7.23 10.25
CA TYR A 181 -16.12 7.16 8.86
C TYR A 181 -15.03 6.62 7.91
N LEU A 182 -14.29 5.61 8.35
CA LEU A 182 -13.26 4.96 7.52
C LEU A 182 -13.90 4.22 6.33
N SER A 183 -13.44 4.53 5.13
CA SER A 183 -13.85 3.87 3.88
C SER A 183 -12.64 3.33 3.11
N VAL A 184 -12.63 2.03 2.85
CA VAL A 184 -11.57 1.31 2.12
C VAL A 184 -12.20 0.47 1.02
N ASP A 185 -12.04 0.84 -0.24
CA ASP A 185 -12.63 0.08 -1.37
C ASP A 185 -11.92 -1.29 -1.56
N GLY A 186 -10.67 -1.43 -1.10
CA GLY A 186 -9.90 -2.66 -1.11
C GLY A 186 -9.99 -3.44 0.21
N HIS A 187 -8.85 -4.00 0.62
CA HIS A 187 -8.68 -4.70 1.89
C HIS A 187 -8.19 -3.75 2.98
N LEU A 188 -8.64 -3.99 4.21
CA LEU A 188 -8.14 -3.34 5.41
C LEU A 188 -7.29 -4.33 6.21
N ASN A 189 -6.00 -4.04 6.43
CA ASN A 189 -5.16 -4.81 7.34
C ASN A 189 -4.88 -4.02 8.62
N ILE A 190 -5.32 -4.55 9.76
CA ILE A 190 -5.11 -4.00 11.11
C ILE A 190 -4.46 -5.03 12.05
N GLU A 191 -3.84 -6.07 11.51
CA GLU A 191 -3.13 -7.08 12.30
C GLU A 191 -2.03 -6.42 13.15
N SER A 192 -1.83 -6.93 14.36
CA SER A 192 -0.79 -6.47 15.29
C SER A 192 -0.88 -4.96 15.62
N THR A 193 -2.09 -4.42 15.68
CA THR A 193 -2.39 -3.09 16.21
C THR A 193 -2.96 -3.20 17.63
N GLU A 194 -3.30 -2.09 18.29
CA GLU A 194 -4.02 -2.09 19.58
C GLU A 194 -5.54 -1.90 19.40
N ILE A 195 -6.05 -1.98 18.17
CA ILE A 195 -7.46 -1.80 17.85
C ILE A 195 -8.26 -2.96 18.44
N GLN A 196 -9.31 -2.64 19.20
CA GLN A 196 -10.18 -3.64 19.85
C GLN A 196 -11.62 -3.58 19.33
N VAL A 197 -12.02 -2.51 18.64
CA VAL A 197 -13.40 -2.29 18.18
C VAL A 197 -13.39 -1.74 16.77
N LEU A 198 -14.20 -2.33 15.90
CA LEU A 198 -14.50 -1.80 14.56
C LEU A 198 -15.62 -0.74 14.65
N PRO A 199 -15.50 0.44 14.02
CA PRO A 199 -16.50 1.49 14.11
C PRO A 199 -17.80 1.11 13.37
N GLU A 200 -18.95 1.63 13.82
CA GLU A 200 -20.26 1.28 13.23
C GLU A 200 -20.41 1.73 11.77
N THR A 201 -19.67 2.77 11.40
CA THR A 201 -19.67 3.38 10.07
C THR A 201 -18.53 2.88 9.18
N LEU A 202 -17.80 1.84 9.60
CA LEU A 202 -16.75 1.21 8.81
C LEU A 202 -17.30 0.73 7.46
N SER A 203 -16.62 1.10 6.37
CA SER A 203 -16.87 0.57 5.04
C SER A 203 -15.62 -0.07 4.45
N VAL A 204 -15.74 -1.32 4.01
CA VAL A 204 -14.65 -2.11 3.43
C VAL A 204 -15.16 -2.89 2.22
N GLY A 205 -14.44 -2.88 1.10
CA GLY A 205 -14.88 -3.49 -0.14
C GLY A 205 -14.49 -4.96 -0.31
N ARG A 206 -13.30 -5.38 0.14
CA ARG A 206 -12.76 -6.72 -0.17
C ARG A 206 -12.47 -7.63 1.01
N GLY A 207 -12.12 -7.09 2.16
CA GLY A 207 -11.87 -7.91 3.35
C GLY A 207 -11.08 -7.22 4.44
N ILE A 208 -11.11 -7.82 5.63
CA ILE A 208 -10.47 -7.30 6.83
C ILE A 208 -9.53 -8.35 7.40
N TYR A 209 -8.25 -8.03 7.49
CA TYR A 209 -7.22 -8.80 8.18
C TYR A 209 -7.00 -8.21 9.57
N LEU A 210 -7.20 -9.02 10.62
CA LEU A 210 -7.19 -8.57 12.00
C LEU A 210 -6.77 -9.71 12.95
N ASP A 211 -6.35 -9.34 14.16
CA ASP A 211 -6.05 -10.32 15.21
C ASP A 211 -7.37 -10.74 15.89
N ILE A 212 -7.87 -11.91 15.50
CA ILE A 212 -9.25 -12.35 15.81
C ILE A 212 -9.58 -12.35 17.31
N ASP A 213 -8.59 -12.68 18.15
CA ASP A 213 -8.77 -12.80 19.60
C ASP A 213 -8.77 -11.43 20.32
N GLN A 214 -8.39 -10.35 19.62
CA GLN A 214 -8.33 -9.00 20.15
C GLN A 214 -9.61 -8.19 19.90
N ILE A 215 -10.34 -8.49 18.83
CA ILE A 215 -11.47 -7.68 18.41
C ILE A 215 -12.72 -8.06 19.20
N GLN A 216 -13.21 -7.08 19.97
CA GLN A 216 -14.30 -7.26 20.91
C GLN A 216 -15.66 -7.29 20.23
N ASN A 217 -15.86 -6.71 19.05
CA ASN A 217 -17.18 -6.59 18.42
C ASN A 217 -17.33 -7.45 17.16
N ILE A 218 -16.73 -8.64 17.19
CA ILE A 218 -16.94 -9.72 16.21
C ILE A 218 -17.38 -11.01 16.89
N ALA A 219 -17.79 -11.99 16.10
CA ALA A 219 -17.99 -13.38 16.51
C ALA A 219 -17.35 -14.29 15.46
N TYR A 220 -16.67 -15.35 15.89
CA TYR A 220 -15.89 -16.18 14.97
C TYR A 220 -15.98 -17.69 15.28
N ARG A 221 -15.66 -18.51 14.28
CA ARG A 221 -15.48 -19.96 14.39
C ARG A 221 -14.20 -20.36 13.63
N LYS A 222 -13.51 -21.36 14.15
CA LYS A 222 -12.27 -21.91 13.57
C LYS A 222 -12.52 -23.38 13.18
N THR A 223 -11.95 -23.86 12.07
CA THR A 223 -11.89 -25.29 11.73
C THR A 223 -10.46 -25.80 11.66
N GLY A 224 -10.30 -27.09 11.95
CA GLY A 224 -9.00 -27.78 11.91
C GLY A 224 -8.19 -27.63 13.20
N GLU A 225 -7.35 -28.63 13.49
CA GLU A 225 -6.38 -28.56 14.61
C GLU A 225 -5.31 -27.47 14.39
N ASP A 226 -5.16 -27.01 13.15
CA ASP A 226 -4.22 -25.98 12.70
C ASP A 226 -4.85 -24.59 12.49
N ASN A 227 -6.16 -24.43 12.77
CA ASN A 227 -6.93 -23.21 12.49
C ASN A 227 -6.90 -22.76 11.01
N SER A 228 -6.72 -23.68 10.06
CA SER A 228 -6.54 -23.38 8.63
C SER A 228 -7.70 -22.60 7.98
N GLN A 229 -8.88 -22.55 8.60
CA GLN A 229 -9.96 -21.64 8.18
C GLN A 229 -10.64 -21.00 9.38
N THR A 230 -10.58 -19.66 9.43
CA THR A 230 -11.33 -18.84 10.37
C THR A 230 -12.44 -18.14 9.62
N ILE A 231 -13.67 -18.26 10.12
CA ILE A 231 -14.83 -17.49 9.65
C ILE A 231 -15.22 -16.54 10.76
N PHE A 232 -15.39 -15.26 10.46
CA PHE A 232 -15.94 -14.32 11.43
C PHE A 232 -17.02 -13.43 10.84
N ALA A 233 -17.97 -13.04 11.69
CA ALA A 233 -18.95 -12.02 11.41
C ALA A 233 -18.50 -10.70 12.05
N CYS A 234 -18.73 -9.59 11.35
CA CYS A 234 -18.54 -8.23 11.84
C CYS A 234 -19.67 -7.31 11.37
N TRP A 235 -19.74 -6.10 11.92
CA TRP A 235 -20.58 -5.03 11.38
C TRP A 235 -19.74 -4.14 10.46
N ALA A 236 -20.09 -4.08 9.18
CA ALA A 236 -19.42 -3.27 8.17
C ALA A 236 -20.40 -2.94 7.03
N ASN A 237 -20.17 -1.85 6.31
CA ASN A 237 -21.02 -1.43 5.20
C ASN A 237 -22.50 -1.27 5.60
N GLY A 238 -22.77 -0.92 6.85
CA GLY A 238 -24.13 -0.77 7.39
C GLY A 238 -24.92 -2.07 7.59
N ALA A 239 -24.27 -3.23 7.54
CA ALA A 239 -24.90 -4.53 7.73
C ALA A 239 -23.96 -5.53 8.42
N PHE A 240 -24.44 -6.74 8.68
CA PHE A 240 -23.57 -7.84 9.04
C PHE A 240 -22.81 -8.35 7.81
N ALA A 241 -21.51 -8.54 7.96
CA ALA A 241 -20.64 -9.10 6.93
C ALA A 241 -19.92 -10.34 7.46
N ILE A 242 -19.68 -11.30 6.56
CA ILE A 242 -18.88 -12.50 6.80
C ILE A 242 -17.51 -12.31 6.16
N GLN A 243 -16.45 -12.55 6.92
CA GLN A 243 -15.09 -12.75 6.42
C GLN A 243 -14.75 -14.24 6.49
N ALA A 244 -14.23 -14.76 5.39
CA ALA A 244 -13.59 -16.07 5.30
C ALA A 244 -12.38 -15.98 4.34
N THR A 245 -11.69 -17.10 4.10
CA THR A 245 -10.60 -17.16 3.10
C THR A 245 -11.14 -16.68 1.74
N ASP A 246 -10.50 -15.66 1.18
CA ASP A 246 -10.85 -15.04 -0.10
C ASP A 246 -12.31 -14.55 -0.24
N PHE A 247 -13.00 -14.31 0.88
CA PHE A 247 -14.38 -13.83 0.87
C PHE A 247 -14.62 -12.73 1.91
N PHE A 248 -15.27 -11.66 1.48
CA PHE A 248 -15.90 -10.68 2.35
C PHE A 248 -17.20 -10.21 1.73
N GLY A 249 -18.31 -10.32 2.47
CA GLY A 249 -19.61 -9.97 1.91
C GLY A 249 -20.78 -10.35 2.81
N THR A 250 -21.97 -10.37 2.23
CA THR A 250 -23.19 -10.72 2.95
C THR A 250 -23.24 -12.22 3.27
N LEU A 251 -24.08 -12.61 4.23
CA LEU A 251 -24.33 -14.02 4.53
C LEU A 251 -24.87 -14.76 3.29
N ALA A 252 -25.78 -14.16 2.52
CA ALA A 252 -26.36 -14.79 1.34
C ALA A 252 -25.31 -15.05 0.24
N ASP A 253 -24.42 -14.09 0.00
CA ASP A 253 -23.32 -14.25 -0.97
C ASP A 253 -22.32 -15.31 -0.49
N PHE A 254 -22.07 -15.37 0.83
CA PHE A 254 -21.22 -16.39 1.44
C PHE A 254 -21.82 -17.79 1.23
N GLU A 255 -23.12 -17.95 1.52
CA GLU A 255 -23.83 -19.23 1.35
C GLU A 255 -23.80 -19.72 -0.10
N LYS A 256 -23.96 -18.81 -1.07
CA LYS A 256 -23.83 -19.12 -2.49
C LYS A 256 -22.41 -19.54 -2.85
N MET A 257 -21.41 -18.77 -2.39
CA MET A 257 -20.00 -19.07 -2.67
C MET A 257 -19.62 -20.45 -2.15
N VAL A 258 -20.05 -20.83 -0.94
CA VAL A 258 -19.67 -22.14 -0.39
C VAL A 258 -20.36 -23.30 -1.11
N ASP A 259 -21.60 -23.13 -1.58
CA ASP A 259 -22.29 -24.15 -2.41
C ASP A 259 -21.59 -24.38 -3.75
N GLU A 260 -21.04 -23.33 -4.34
CA GLU A 260 -20.38 -23.40 -5.65
C GLU A 260 -18.97 -24.01 -5.58
N ASN A 261 -18.28 -23.87 -4.44
CA ASN A 261 -16.84 -24.14 -4.34
C ASN A 261 -16.45 -25.30 -3.42
N TYR A 262 -17.38 -25.84 -2.62
CA TYR A 262 -17.09 -26.90 -1.65
C TYR A 262 -18.02 -28.10 -1.78
N SER A 263 -17.62 -29.24 -1.19
CA SER A 263 -18.51 -30.41 -1.10
C SER A 263 -19.73 -30.08 -0.25
N GLU A 264 -20.84 -30.80 -0.46
CA GLU A 264 -22.09 -30.60 0.28
C GLU A 264 -21.88 -30.64 1.81
N GLU A 265 -21.09 -31.60 2.30
CA GLU A 265 -20.77 -31.72 3.73
C GLU A 265 -20.03 -30.48 4.26
N ASN A 266 -19.00 -30.01 3.54
CA ASN A 266 -18.23 -28.83 3.93
C ASN A 266 -19.07 -27.55 3.83
N ALA A 267 -19.88 -27.42 2.77
CA ALA A 267 -20.78 -26.28 2.59
C ALA A 267 -21.77 -26.19 3.76
N ILE A 268 -22.44 -27.29 4.13
CA ILE A 268 -23.33 -27.33 5.30
C ILE A 268 -22.61 -26.87 6.57
N GLN A 269 -21.37 -27.34 6.78
CA GLN A 269 -20.57 -26.95 7.93
C GLN A 269 -20.24 -25.45 7.95
N TYR A 270 -19.75 -24.89 6.85
CA TYR A 270 -19.36 -23.46 6.79
C TYR A 270 -20.57 -22.53 6.91
N LYS A 271 -21.70 -22.87 6.28
CA LYS A 271 -22.94 -22.11 6.43
C LYS A 271 -23.41 -22.10 7.88
N LYS A 272 -23.36 -23.24 8.56
CA LYS A 272 -23.70 -23.35 9.97
C LYS A 272 -22.81 -22.44 10.82
N MET A 273 -21.49 -22.46 10.59
CA MET A 273 -20.55 -21.59 11.31
C MET A 273 -20.85 -20.11 11.09
N ALA A 274 -21.06 -19.68 9.85
CA ALA A 274 -21.37 -18.28 9.53
C ALA A 274 -22.68 -17.82 10.19
N ASN A 275 -23.73 -18.64 10.12
CA ASN A 275 -25.01 -18.36 10.77
C ASN A 275 -24.88 -18.26 12.30
N GLU A 276 -24.10 -19.14 12.93
CA GLU A 276 -23.80 -19.07 14.36
C GLU A 276 -23.06 -17.77 14.73
N CYS A 277 -22.06 -17.36 13.94
CA CYS A 277 -21.37 -16.08 14.14
C CYS A 277 -22.35 -14.89 14.08
N ILE A 278 -23.23 -14.85 13.08
CA ILE A 278 -24.22 -13.77 12.92
C ILE A 278 -25.18 -13.72 14.12
N LYS A 279 -25.68 -14.87 14.57
CA LYS A 279 -26.60 -14.94 15.71
C LYS A 279 -25.96 -14.48 17.02
N GLU A 280 -24.72 -14.91 17.27
CA GLU A 280 -23.94 -14.46 18.42
C GLU A 280 -23.71 -12.94 18.36
N LEU A 281 -23.25 -12.45 17.20
CA LEU A 281 -22.95 -11.03 17.01
C LEU A 281 -24.21 -10.14 17.09
N THR A 282 -25.35 -10.61 16.58
CA THR A 282 -26.65 -9.94 16.71
C THR A 282 -26.98 -9.64 18.17
N THR A 283 -26.81 -10.64 19.02
CA THR A 283 -27.04 -10.51 20.47
C THR A 283 -26.03 -9.54 21.08
N LYS A 284 -24.76 -9.66 20.68
CA LYS A 284 -23.63 -8.86 21.18
C LYS A 284 -23.75 -7.37 20.87
N LEU A 285 -24.23 -7.03 19.67
CA LEU A 285 -24.38 -5.64 19.21
C LEU A 285 -25.76 -5.05 19.46
N ASN A 286 -26.71 -5.84 19.97
CA ASN A 286 -28.12 -5.45 20.13
C ASN A 286 -28.72 -4.87 18.82
N LYS A 287 -28.35 -5.46 17.67
CA LYS A 287 -28.85 -5.08 16.35
C LYS A 287 -30.00 -6.04 15.96
N PRO A 288 -31.00 -5.61 15.19
CA PRO A 288 -32.04 -6.52 14.72
C PRO A 288 -31.42 -7.59 13.84
N SER A 289 -31.70 -8.87 14.14
CA SER A 289 -31.31 -9.96 13.26
C SER A 289 -32.04 -9.80 11.94
N SER A 290 -31.31 -9.60 10.85
CA SER A 290 -31.86 -9.67 9.49
C SER A 290 -32.07 -11.11 9.02
N ILE A 291 -32.16 -12.08 9.93
CA ILE A 291 -32.58 -13.45 9.61
C ILE A 291 -34.06 -13.40 9.24
N VAL A 292 -34.33 -13.23 7.95
CA VAL A 292 -35.64 -13.49 7.35
C VAL A 292 -35.83 -15.01 7.39
N ASN A 293 -36.89 -15.44 8.07
CA ASN A 293 -37.33 -16.84 8.16
C ASN A 293 -37.50 -17.50 6.79
#